data_AF-A0A7X0C3B4-F1
#
_entry.id   AF-A0A7X0C3B4-F1
#
_cell.length_a   1.000
_cell.length_b   1.000
_cell.length_c   1.000
_cell.angle_alpha   90.00
_cell.angle_beta   90.00
_cell.angle_gamma   90.00
#
_symmetry.space_group_name_H-M   'P 1'
#
loop_
_entity.id
_entity.type
_entity.pdbx_description
1 polymer ?
#
loop_
_entity_poly.entity_id
_entity_poly.type
_entity_poly.pdbx_seq_one_letter_code
_entity_poly.pdbx_strand_id
1 'polypeptide(L)'
;MPLHPQARDHVARYPSDLGIDPATLDLERIREMRVTDGLAVHRGPLVRLPSVRDENAEGVPIRVYRADRGDGPLPVLVYFHGGGWVFGSVRRSDAVGRDLAVRTGAVVVSVGYRLAPEHPFPAAADDAWTVVRDVFARPAFYQCDGSVAVIGDSAGGNLAAVAAWRARDAGLALAHQALVYPVLDVAMDTPSYAEFATGFGLDAREMAWFAAQYAPHADPADPRLSPLRLPSVEGLPPATIVTAGCDVLRDEGERYGARLAAAGVPVEVRRFDGAVHSFFGLPGLFDQAGQARAFLARRLRADLGLDASDREAS
;
A
#
# COMPACT_ATOMS: atom_id res chain seq x y z
N MET A 1 7.47 16.06 17.21
CA MET A 1 6.01 16.39 17.21
C MET A 1 5.29 15.50 18.22
N PRO A 2 4.28 15.95 18.99
CA PRO A 2 3.59 15.08 19.94
C PRO A 2 2.70 14.04 19.22
N LEU A 3 2.59 12.85 19.80
CA LEU A 3 1.67 11.80 19.34
C LEU A 3 0.20 12.24 19.50
N HIS A 4 -0.65 11.85 18.55
CA HIS A 4 -2.09 11.92 18.71
C HIS A 4 -2.53 11.02 19.89
N PRO A 5 -3.58 11.36 20.67
CA PRO A 5 -3.98 10.57 21.83
C PRO A 5 -4.20 9.08 21.53
N GLN A 6 -4.91 8.75 20.44
CA GLN A 6 -5.10 7.35 20.01
C GLN A 6 -3.78 6.64 19.65
N ALA A 7 -2.82 7.38 19.08
CA ALA A 7 -1.50 6.84 18.77
C ALA A 7 -0.67 6.59 20.02
N ARG A 8 -0.72 7.49 21.00
CA ARG A 8 -0.11 7.29 22.31
C ARG A 8 -0.65 6.03 23.01
N ASP A 9 -1.96 5.83 22.99
CA ASP A 9 -2.60 4.65 23.60
C ASP A 9 -2.29 3.35 22.82
N HIS A 10 -2.06 3.45 21.51
CA HIS A 10 -1.61 2.32 20.69
C HIS A 10 -0.17 1.94 21.03
N VAL A 11 0.78 2.88 20.98
CA VAL A 11 2.21 2.58 21.23
C VAL A 11 2.46 2.16 22.68
N ALA A 12 1.64 2.60 23.63
CA ALA A 12 1.71 2.12 25.01
C ALA A 12 1.36 0.63 25.14
N ARG A 13 0.53 0.09 24.24
CA ARG A 13 0.14 -1.34 24.19
C ARG A 13 1.01 -2.15 23.24
N TYR A 14 1.42 -1.53 22.13
CA TYR A 14 2.19 -2.13 21.05
C TYR A 14 3.38 -1.21 20.75
N PRO A 15 4.46 -1.27 21.57
CA PRO A 15 5.59 -0.35 21.45
C PRO A 15 6.39 -0.57 20.16
N SER A 16 6.30 -1.75 19.55
CA SER A 16 6.84 -2.03 18.22
C SER A 16 5.88 -2.82 17.33
N ASP A 17 6.02 -2.74 16.00
CA ASP A 17 5.11 -3.39 15.04
C ASP A 17 5.23 -4.91 15.08
N LEU A 18 6.44 -5.46 15.31
CA LEU A 18 6.65 -6.90 15.45
C LEU A 18 6.32 -7.41 16.86
N GLY A 19 6.46 -6.57 17.89
CA GLY A 19 6.24 -6.95 19.29
C GLY A 19 7.21 -8.02 19.81
N ILE A 20 8.27 -8.32 19.05
CA ILE A 20 9.32 -9.30 19.35
C ILE A 20 10.64 -8.79 18.79
N ASP A 21 11.75 -9.16 19.41
CA ASP A 21 13.08 -8.82 18.90
C ASP A 21 13.29 -9.46 17.51
N PRO A 22 13.50 -8.66 16.44
CA PRO A 22 13.69 -9.20 15.09
C PRO A 22 14.88 -10.16 14.99
N ALA A 23 15.90 -10.03 15.84
CA ALA A 23 17.06 -10.94 15.86
C ALA A 23 16.69 -12.37 16.28
N THR A 24 15.53 -12.58 16.87
CA THR A 24 15.03 -13.89 17.33
C THR A 24 14.08 -14.56 16.32
N LEU A 25 13.74 -13.88 15.22
CA LEU A 25 12.81 -14.40 14.23
C LEU A 25 13.51 -15.34 13.25
N ASP A 26 13.19 -16.63 13.35
CA ASP A 26 13.49 -17.61 12.32
C ASP A 26 12.31 -17.83 11.36
N LEU A 27 12.52 -18.68 10.36
CA LEU A 27 11.52 -18.96 9.32
C LEU A 27 10.24 -19.61 9.89
N GLU A 28 10.37 -20.48 10.90
CA GLU A 28 9.22 -21.13 11.51
C GLU A 28 8.37 -20.10 12.24
N ARG A 29 9.00 -19.23 13.05
CA ARG A 29 8.30 -18.18 13.77
C ARG A 29 7.64 -17.15 12.86
N ILE A 30 8.30 -16.78 11.75
CA ILE A 30 7.70 -15.94 10.71
C ILE A 30 6.41 -16.57 10.18
N ARG A 31 6.43 -17.87 9.88
CA ARG A 31 5.25 -18.59 9.36
C ARG A 31 4.11 -18.62 10.38
N GLU A 32 4.40 -18.85 11.66
CA GLU A 32 3.39 -18.77 12.73
C GLU A 32 2.75 -17.38 12.83
N MET A 33 3.57 -16.34 12.78
CA MET A 33 3.12 -14.94 12.83
C MET A 33 2.29 -14.55 11.59
N ARG A 34 2.45 -15.21 10.44
CA ARG A 34 1.60 -14.99 9.26
C ARG A 34 0.19 -15.59 9.41
N VAL A 35 0.01 -16.58 10.28
CA VAL A 35 -1.30 -17.22 10.52
C VAL A 35 -2.12 -16.38 11.49
N THR A 36 -1.49 -15.77 12.49
CA THR A 36 -2.14 -15.01 13.54
C THR A 36 -2.24 -13.52 13.20
N ASP A 37 -3.36 -12.90 13.52
CA ASP A 37 -3.53 -11.45 13.39
C ASP A 37 -4.15 -10.87 14.66
N GLY A 38 -3.28 -10.51 15.61
CA GLY A 38 -3.70 -9.96 16.91
C GLY A 38 -4.51 -8.66 16.84
N LEU A 39 -4.52 -8.00 15.67
CA LEU A 39 -5.25 -6.76 15.42
C LEU A 39 -6.48 -6.95 14.53
N ALA A 40 -6.92 -8.19 14.26
CA ALA A 40 -8.02 -8.48 13.32
C ALA A 40 -9.30 -7.68 13.63
N VAL A 41 -9.67 -7.57 14.91
CA VAL A 41 -10.87 -6.82 15.35
C VAL A 41 -10.78 -5.32 15.11
N HIS A 42 -9.56 -4.78 14.90
CA HIS A 42 -9.31 -3.36 14.69
C HIS A 42 -9.15 -2.97 13.22
N ARG A 43 -9.13 -3.94 12.28
CA ARG A 43 -8.98 -3.68 10.84
C ARG A 43 -10.21 -3.08 10.17
N GLY A 44 -11.30 -2.99 10.92
CA GLY A 44 -12.60 -2.48 10.47
C GLY A 44 -13.61 -3.60 10.22
N PRO A 45 -14.88 -3.24 9.99
CA PRO A 45 -15.92 -4.21 9.75
C PRO A 45 -15.72 -4.94 8.41
N LEU A 46 -16.03 -6.24 8.38
CA LEU A 46 -16.12 -7.00 7.14
C LEU A 46 -17.44 -6.68 6.44
N VAL A 47 -17.46 -5.57 5.68
CA VAL A 47 -18.63 -5.15 4.92
C VAL A 47 -19.02 -6.25 3.93
N ARG A 48 -20.27 -6.71 3.98
CA ARG A 48 -20.78 -7.69 3.04
C ARG A 48 -20.90 -7.05 1.66
N LEU A 49 -20.15 -7.57 0.69
CA LEU A 49 -20.22 -7.15 -0.69
C LEU A 49 -21.05 -8.13 -1.53
N PRO A 50 -21.67 -7.67 -2.63
CA PRO A 50 -22.35 -8.55 -3.58
C PRO A 50 -21.40 -9.59 -4.21
N SER A 51 -20.14 -9.23 -4.45
CA SER A 51 -19.16 -10.14 -5.04
C SER A 51 -17.78 -10.01 -4.38
N VAL A 52 -17.26 -11.16 -3.95
CA VAL A 52 -15.88 -11.35 -3.50
C VAL A 52 -15.43 -12.70 -4.03
N ARG A 53 -14.36 -12.73 -4.82
CA ARG A 53 -13.87 -13.94 -5.48
C ARG A 53 -12.36 -14.07 -5.34
N ASP A 54 -11.90 -15.28 -5.04
CA ASP A 54 -10.49 -15.66 -5.05
C ASP A 54 -10.15 -16.20 -6.43
N GLU A 55 -9.12 -15.64 -7.05
CA GLU A 55 -8.78 -15.84 -8.45
C GLU A 55 -7.27 -15.89 -8.64
N ASN A 56 -6.83 -16.01 -9.90
CA ASN A 56 -5.42 -16.04 -10.26
C ASN A 56 -5.12 -15.12 -11.45
N ALA A 57 -4.00 -14.41 -11.37
CA ALA A 57 -3.44 -13.57 -12.42
C ALA A 57 -2.04 -14.11 -12.79
N GLU A 58 -1.95 -14.92 -13.84
CA GLU A 58 -0.68 -15.47 -14.35
C GLU A 58 0.18 -16.16 -13.26
N GLY A 59 -0.45 -16.95 -12.40
CA GLY A 59 0.18 -17.65 -11.28
C GLY A 59 0.12 -16.90 -9.96
N VAL A 60 -0.20 -15.59 -9.94
CA VAL A 60 -0.30 -14.79 -8.71
C VAL A 60 -1.71 -14.88 -8.12
N PRO A 61 -1.89 -15.34 -6.86
CA PRO A 61 -3.18 -15.31 -6.19
C PRO A 61 -3.71 -13.88 -6.02
N ILE A 62 -4.97 -13.67 -6.32
CA ILE A 62 -5.64 -12.37 -6.13
C ILE A 62 -7.02 -12.57 -5.48
N ARG A 63 -7.50 -11.54 -4.80
CA ARG A 63 -8.90 -11.44 -4.37
C ARG A 63 -9.54 -10.23 -5.01
N VAL A 64 -10.64 -10.44 -5.72
CA VAL A 64 -11.38 -9.40 -6.43
C VAL A 64 -12.63 -9.04 -5.63
N TYR A 65 -12.83 -7.76 -5.37
CA TYR A 65 -13.97 -7.21 -4.65
C TYR A 65 -14.78 -6.29 -5.56
N ARG A 66 -16.10 -6.42 -5.53
CA ARG A 66 -17.03 -5.54 -6.26
C ARG A 66 -18.22 -5.19 -5.35
N ALA A 67 -18.48 -3.89 -5.22
CA ALA A 67 -19.44 -3.36 -4.25
C ALA A 67 -20.87 -3.19 -4.81
N ASP A 68 -21.03 -3.06 -6.13
CA ASP A 68 -22.32 -3.02 -6.81
C ASP A 68 -22.79 -4.42 -7.23
N ARG A 69 -24.05 -4.52 -7.65
CA ARG A 69 -24.66 -5.76 -8.16
C ARG A 69 -24.60 -5.89 -9.69
N GLY A 70 -24.08 -4.87 -10.38
CA GLY A 70 -23.98 -4.85 -11.82
C GLY A 70 -22.92 -5.80 -12.37
N ASP A 71 -22.94 -5.98 -13.67
CA ASP A 71 -21.96 -6.71 -14.47
C ASP A 71 -21.24 -5.81 -15.49
N GLY A 72 -21.64 -4.54 -15.58
CA GLY A 72 -21.02 -3.54 -16.42
C GLY A 72 -19.57 -3.23 -16.02
N PRO A 73 -18.77 -2.70 -16.96
CA PRO A 73 -17.38 -2.38 -16.70
C PRO A 73 -17.24 -1.21 -15.72
N LEU A 74 -16.24 -1.29 -14.84
CA LEU A 74 -15.87 -0.28 -13.84
C LEU A 74 -14.35 -0.07 -13.87
N PRO A 75 -13.86 1.05 -13.32
CA PRO A 75 -12.44 1.21 -13.05
C PRO A 75 -11.91 0.11 -12.12
N VAL A 76 -10.64 -0.26 -12.28
CA VAL A 76 -9.95 -1.24 -11.45
C VAL A 76 -8.91 -0.57 -10.56
N LEU A 77 -8.92 -0.91 -9.27
CA LEU A 77 -7.93 -0.50 -8.28
C LEU A 77 -7.12 -1.72 -7.83
N VAL A 78 -5.85 -1.81 -8.23
CA VAL A 78 -4.95 -2.89 -7.80
C VAL A 78 -4.34 -2.52 -6.44
N TYR A 79 -4.59 -3.35 -5.42
CA TYR A 79 -4.17 -3.10 -4.05
C TYR A 79 -3.06 -4.06 -3.59
N PHE A 80 -1.95 -3.48 -3.13
CA PHE A 80 -0.82 -4.19 -2.54
C PHE A 80 -0.78 -3.91 -1.03
N HIS A 81 -0.86 -4.97 -0.23
CA HIS A 81 -0.87 -4.84 1.23
C HIS A 81 0.51 -4.50 1.81
N GLY A 82 0.56 -3.90 2.99
CA GLY A 82 1.79 -3.73 3.78
C GLY A 82 2.26 -5.01 4.49
N GLY A 83 3.28 -4.85 5.34
CA GLY A 83 3.89 -5.93 6.13
C GLY A 83 5.37 -6.19 5.84
N GLY A 84 6.11 -5.18 5.40
CA GLY A 84 7.57 -5.26 5.22
C GLY A 84 8.02 -6.34 4.24
N TRP A 85 7.21 -6.68 3.23
CA TRP A 85 7.40 -7.78 2.27
C TRP A 85 7.49 -9.19 2.88
N VAL A 86 7.42 -9.32 4.20
CA VAL A 86 7.56 -10.58 4.95
C VAL A 86 6.22 -11.05 5.51
N PHE A 87 5.32 -10.12 5.83
CA PHE A 87 4.00 -10.38 6.40
C PHE A 87 2.89 -9.81 5.52
N GLY A 88 1.65 -10.08 5.95
CA GLY A 88 0.44 -9.67 5.24
C GLY A 88 -0.12 -10.79 4.39
N SER A 89 -1.32 -10.57 3.87
CA SER A 89 -2.01 -11.44 2.91
C SER A 89 -3.29 -10.76 2.44
N VAL A 90 -3.89 -11.31 1.36
CA VAL A 90 -5.25 -10.98 0.95
C VAL A 90 -6.26 -11.19 2.08
N ARG A 91 -6.08 -12.24 2.91
CA ARG A 91 -6.97 -12.53 4.05
C ARG A 91 -6.86 -11.47 5.14
N ARG A 92 -5.62 -11.10 5.52
CA ARG A 92 -5.37 -10.08 6.56
C ARG A 92 -5.89 -8.71 6.15
N SER A 93 -5.89 -8.45 4.84
CA SER A 93 -6.29 -7.16 4.28
C SER A 93 -7.72 -7.14 3.75
N ASP A 94 -8.53 -8.16 4.03
CA ASP A 94 -9.90 -8.32 3.50
C ASP A 94 -10.81 -7.13 3.86
N ALA A 95 -10.74 -6.67 5.12
CA ALA A 95 -11.49 -5.50 5.57
C ALA A 95 -11.09 -4.22 4.81
N VAL A 96 -9.80 -4.05 4.49
CA VAL A 96 -9.30 -2.90 3.72
C VAL A 96 -9.78 -2.98 2.27
N GLY A 97 -9.64 -4.14 1.62
CA GLY A 97 -10.09 -4.34 0.24
C GLY A 97 -11.59 -4.07 0.06
N ARG A 98 -12.41 -4.54 1.01
CA ARG A 98 -13.85 -4.26 1.02
C ARG A 98 -14.18 -2.78 1.20
N ASP A 99 -13.54 -2.13 2.16
CA ASP A 99 -13.75 -0.71 2.45
C ASP A 99 -13.31 0.17 1.28
N LEU A 100 -12.20 -0.17 0.61
CA LEU A 100 -11.77 0.50 -0.63
C LEU A 100 -12.79 0.33 -1.76
N ALA A 101 -13.32 -0.87 -1.97
CA ALA A 101 -14.34 -1.12 -3.01
C ALA A 101 -15.60 -0.28 -2.76
N VAL A 102 -16.07 -0.21 -1.52
CA VAL A 102 -17.24 0.60 -1.15
C VAL A 102 -16.98 2.10 -1.31
N ARG A 103 -15.83 2.60 -0.84
CA ARG A 103 -15.53 4.03 -0.85
C ARG A 103 -15.24 4.58 -2.24
N THR A 104 -14.63 3.76 -3.09
CA THR A 104 -14.26 4.18 -4.45
C THR A 104 -15.40 3.91 -5.42
N GLY A 105 -16.08 2.77 -5.31
CA GLY A 105 -16.98 2.26 -6.36
C GLY A 105 -16.23 1.49 -7.46
N ALA A 106 -14.91 1.35 -7.35
CA ALA A 106 -14.09 0.58 -8.28
C ALA A 106 -14.09 -0.92 -7.94
N VAL A 107 -13.75 -1.75 -8.92
CA VAL A 107 -13.36 -3.15 -8.68
C VAL A 107 -11.99 -3.15 -8.03
N VAL A 108 -11.86 -3.74 -6.83
CA VAL A 108 -10.56 -3.83 -6.14
C VAL A 108 -9.94 -5.19 -6.37
N VAL A 109 -8.68 -5.22 -6.82
CA VAL A 109 -7.89 -6.45 -7.00
C VAL A 109 -6.79 -6.46 -5.94
N SER A 110 -7.00 -7.17 -4.83
CA SER A 110 -5.98 -7.34 -3.79
C SER A 110 -5.01 -8.45 -4.17
N VAL A 111 -3.71 -8.15 -4.10
CA VAL A 111 -2.66 -9.04 -4.59
C VAL A 111 -2.04 -9.86 -3.45
N GLY A 112 -1.99 -11.18 -3.62
CA GLY A 112 -1.31 -12.12 -2.73
C GLY A 112 0.09 -12.44 -3.23
N TYR A 113 0.95 -11.43 -3.31
CA TYR A 113 2.31 -11.55 -3.83
C TYR A 113 3.20 -12.43 -2.93
N ARG A 114 4.24 -13.04 -3.52
CA ARG A 114 5.21 -13.86 -2.80
C ARG A 114 5.98 -13.06 -1.76
N LEU A 115 6.18 -13.67 -0.58
CA LEU A 115 6.81 -13.02 0.58
C LEU A 115 8.23 -13.52 0.82
N ALA A 116 9.07 -12.60 1.32
CA ALA A 116 10.38 -12.92 1.86
C ALA A 116 10.26 -13.53 3.27
N PRO A 117 11.23 -14.34 3.73
CA PRO A 117 12.49 -14.66 3.05
C PRO A 117 12.42 -15.83 2.06
N GLU A 118 11.30 -16.55 1.95
CA GLU A 118 11.19 -17.68 1.02
C GLU A 118 11.33 -17.26 -0.45
N HIS A 119 10.85 -16.05 -0.76
CA HIS A 119 10.93 -15.45 -2.08
C HIS A 119 11.46 -14.01 -1.95
N PRO A 120 12.79 -13.84 -1.85
CA PRO A 120 13.38 -12.51 -1.75
C PRO A 120 13.16 -11.70 -3.04
N PHE A 121 13.53 -10.42 -2.97
CA PHE A 121 13.59 -9.50 -4.09
C PHE A 121 14.25 -10.15 -5.31
N PRO A 122 13.68 -9.98 -6.53
CA PRO A 122 12.57 -9.10 -6.87
C PRO A 122 11.17 -9.76 -6.86
N ALA A 123 10.97 -10.93 -6.24
CA ALA A 123 9.74 -11.72 -6.41
C ALA A 123 8.43 -10.95 -6.17
N ALA A 124 8.32 -10.21 -5.06
CA ALA A 124 7.13 -9.41 -4.77
C ALA A 124 6.89 -8.28 -5.80
N ALA A 125 7.96 -7.63 -6.28
CA ALA A 125 7.88 -6.57 -7.29
C ALA A 125 7.48 -7.12 -8.66
N ASP A 126 7.94 -8.33 -9.00
CA ASP A 126 7.56 -9.01 -10.24
C ASP A 126 6.13 -9.52 -10.19
N ASP A 127 5.66 -10.01 -9.05
CA ASP A 127 4.25 -10.39 -8.86
C ASP A 127 3.33 -9.17 -8.95
N ALA A 128 3.70 -8.06 -8.31
CA ALA A 128 2.95 -6.81 -8.38
C ALA A 128 2.80 -6.33 -9.83
N TRP A 129 3.90 -6.30 -10.57
CA TRP A 129 3.89 -5.95 -11.99
C TRP A 129 3.07 -6.93 -12.85
N THR A 130 3.17 -8.23 -12.56
CA THR A 130 2.42 -9.28 -13.26
C THR A 130 0.92 -9.04 -13.17
N VAL A 131 0.40 -8.71 -11.98
CA VAL A 131 -1.03 -8.41 -11.81
C VAL A 131 -1.44 -7.14 -12.55
N VAL A 132 -0.66 -6.06 -12.48
CA VAL A 132 -1.00 -4.82 -13.20
C VAL A 132 -1.10 -5.08 -14.71
N ARG A 133 -0.10 -5.75 -15.30
CA ARG A 133 -0.12 -6.11 -16.72
C ARG A 133 -1.31 -7.01 -17.06
N ASP A 134 -1.63 -7.97 -16.21
CA ASP A 134 -2.74 -8.90 -16.43
C ASP A 134 -4.11 -8.18 -16.44
N VAL A 135 -4.30 -7.17 -15.59
CA VAL A 135 -5.51 -6.34 -15.60
C VAL A 135 -5.70 -5.63 -16.95
N PHE A 136 -4.63 -5.05 -17.50
CA PHE A 136 -4.67 -4.43 -18.84
C PHE A 136 -4.84 -5.46 -19.97
N ALA A 137 -4.30 -6.67 -19.81
CA ALA A 137 -4.36 -7.71 -20.82
C ALA A 137 -5.73 -8.43 -20.89
N ARG A 138 -6.47 -8.49 -19.78
CA ARG A 138 -7.75 -9.22 -19.67
C ARG A 138 -8.88 -8.35 -19.11
N PRO A 139 -9.21 -7.19 -19.70
CA PRO A 139 -10.21 -6.27 -19.15
C PRO A 139 -11.59 -6.92 -18.94
N ALA A 140 -12.00 -7.83 -19.83
CA ALA A 140 -13.26 -8.58 -19.67
C ALA A 140 -13.29 -9.48 -18.43
N PHE A 141 -12.16 -10.08 -18.02
CA PHE A 141 -12.08 -10.91 -16.82
C PHE A 141 -12.30 -10.10 -15.54
N TYR A 142 -11.85 -8.85 -15.55
CA TYR A 142 -11.97 -7.93 -14.41
C TYR A 142 -13.23 -7.08 -14.48
N GLN A 143 -13.99 -7.13 -15.59
CA GLN A 143 -15.02 -6.14 -15.92
C GLN A 143 -14.43 -4.71 -15.81
N CYS A 144 -13.25 -4.52 -16.39
CA CYS A 144 -12.52 -3.26 -16.38
C CYS A 144 -12.98 -2.38 -17.56
N ASP A 145 -13.23 -1.10 -17.29
CA ASP A 145 -13.55 -0.08 -18.31
C ASP A 145 -12.31 0.46 -19.05
N GLY A 146 -11.12 -0.01 -18.67
CA GLY A 146 -9.82 0.46 -19.16
C GLY A 146 -9.11 1.42 -18.22
N SER A 147 -9.79 1.94 -17.19
CA SER A 147 -9.22 2.81 -16.17
C SER A 147 -8.63 1.98 -15.03
N VAL A 148 -7.32 2.08 -14.82
CA VAL A 148 -6.61 1.31 -13.79
C VAL A 148 -5.82 2.24 -12.88
N ALA A 149 -5.95 2.08 -11.57
CA ALA A 149 -5.11 2.71 -10.57
C ALA A 149 -4.43 1.68 -9.67
N VAL A 150 -3.35 2.10 -9.02
CA VAL A 150 -2.64 1.28 -8.02
C VAL A 150 -2.71 1.95 -6.65
N ILE A 151 -2.81 1.13 -5.60
CA ILE A 151 -2.74 1.58 -4.22
C ILE A 151 -1.93 0.58 -3.38
N GLY A 152 -1.19 1.08 -2.40
CA GLY A 152 -0.63 0.22 -1.38
C GLY A 152 -0.17 0.96 -0.15
N ASP A 153 0.00 0.22 0.94
CA ASP A 153 0.42 0.73 2.23
C ASP A 153 1.78 0.16 2.65
N SER A 154 2.66 1.00 3.21
CA SER A 154 4.01 0.59 3.67
C SER A 154 4.82 -0.08 2.53
N ALA A 155 5.26 -1.32 2.72
CA ALA A 155 5.85 -2.16 1.67
C ALA A 155 4.94 -2.36 0.44
N GLY A 156 3.62 -2.36 0.61
CA GLY A 156 2.68 -2.33 -0.52
C GLY A 156 2.70 -1.00 -1.27
N GLY A 157 2.93 0.11 -0.58
CA GLY A 157 3.15 1.43 -1.18
C GLY A 157 4.43 1.46 -2.04
N ASN A 158 5.48 0.75 -1.62
CA ASN A 158 6.65 0.50 -2.46
C ASN A 158 6.26 -0.22 -3.76
N LEU A 159 5.55 -1.35 -3.66
CA LEU A 159 5.12 -2.14 -4.81
C LEU A 159 4.21 -1.35 -5.75
N ALA A 160 3.33 -0.49 -5.21
CA ALA A 160 2.50 0.41 -5.99
C ALA A 160 3.33 1.42 -6.80
N ALA A 161 4.33 2.06 -6.18
CA ALA A 161 5.23 2.99 -6.87
C ALA A 161 6.06 2.29 -7.96
N VAL A 162 6.58 1.08 -7.68
CA VAL A 162 7.31 0.26 -8.66
C VAL A 162 6.42 -0.14 -9.82
N ALA A 163 5.20 -0.59 -9.55
CA ALA A 163 4.23 -0.96 -10.58
C ALA A 163 3.84 0.24 -11.44
N ALA A 164 3.69 1.44 -10.84
CA ALA A 164 3.38 2.66 -11.56
C ALA A 164 4.50 3.07 -12.53
N TRP A 165 5.74 2.98 -12.08
CA TRP A 165 6.89 3.19 -12.93
C TRP A 165 6.97 2.17 -14.07
N ARG A 166 6.85 0.86 -13.77
CA ARG A 166 6.88 -0.18 -14.81
C ARG A 166 5.74 -0.04 -15.82
N ALA A 167 4.55 0.39 -15.39
CA ALA A 167 3.43 0.67 -16.27
C ALA A 167 3.75 1.80 -17.26
N ARG A 168 4.29 2.93 -16.78
CA ARG A 168 4.75 4.03 -17.63
C ARG A 168 5.74 3.54 -18.70
N ASP A 169 6.79 2.82 -18.29
CA ASP A 169 7.83 2.36 -19.21
C ASP A 169 7.33 1.32 -20.22
N ALA A 170 6.25 0.60 -19.88
CA ALA A 170 5.56 -0.33 -20.77
C ALA A 170 4.50 0.34 -21.66
N GLY A 171 4.26 1.65 -21.53
CA GLY A 171 3.21 2.38 -22.26
C GLY A 171 1.79 2.10 -21.76
N LEU A 172 1.63 1.57 -20.55
CA LEU A 172 0.33 1.34 -19.90
C LEU A 172 -0.01 2.54 -19.01
N ALA A 173 -1.04 3.28 -19.39
CA ALA A 173 -1.46 4.49 -18.68
C ALA A 173 -2.28 4.12 -17.43
N LEU A 174 -1.69 4.28 -16.25
CA LEU A 174 -2.44 4.28 -15.00
C LEU A 174 -3.13 5.63 -14.79
N ALA A 175 -4.36 5.59 -14.30
CA ALA A 175 -5.11 6.77 -13.92
C ALA A 175 -4.56 7.44 -12.65
N HIS A 176 -4.06 6.64 -11.69
CA HIS A 176 -3.60 7.14 -10.39
C HIS A 176 -2.64 6.17 -9.66
N GLN A 177 -1.77 6.72 -8.82
CA GLN A 177 -1.02 5.98 -7.79
C GLN A 177 -1.33 6.54 -6.38
N ALA A 178 -1.83 5.68 -5.50
CA ALA A 178 -2.14 6.01 -4.12
C ALA A 178 -1.14 5.33 -3.17
N LEU A 179 -0.28 6.11 -2.52
CA LEU A 179 0.82 5.62 -1.70
C LEU A 179 0.59 5.97 -0.23
N VAL A 180 0.40 4.97 0.62
CA VAL A 180 0.14 5.16 2.05
C VAL A 180 1.41 4.82 2.83
N TYR A 181 1.99 5.81 3.50
CA TYR A 181 3.27 5.77 4.24
C TYR A 181 4.31 4.85 3.56
N PRO A 182 4.57 5.03 2.25
CA PRO A 182 5.27 4.05 1.45
C PRO A 182 6.74 3.90 1.86
N VAL A 183 7.29 2.69 1.75
CA VAL A 183 8.75 2.50 1.77
C VAL A 183 9.31 2.88 0.39
N LEU A 184 10.22 3.84 0.30
CA LEU A 184 10.72 4.38 -0.97
C LEU A 184 12.26 4.46 -1.06
N ASP A 185 12.99 4.30 0.04
CA ASP A 185 14.46 4.18 0.03
C ASP A 185 14.94 3.29 1.17
N VAL A 186 15.65 2.20 0.86
CA VAL A 186 16.19 1.29 1.88
C VAL A 186 17.53 1.76 2.46
N ALA A 187 18.00 2.97 2.12
CA ALA A 187 19.18 3.57 2.75
C ALA A 187 18.95 3.98 4.22
N MET A 188 17.70 4.24 4.62
CA MET A 188 17.32 4.52 6.02
C MET A 188 18.07 5.69 6.66
N ASP A 189 18.40 6.71 5.87
CA ASP A 189 19.30 7.82 6.25
C ASP A 189 18.59 9.18 6.36
N THR A 190 17.26 9.19 6.37
CA THR A 190 16.48 10.44 6.49
C THR A 190 16.42 10.93 7.95
N PRO A 191 16.18 12.23 8.19
CA PRO A 191 15.97 12.74 9.55
C PRO A 191 14.86 12.03 10.32
N SER A 192 13.75 11.64 9.67
CA SER A 192 12.68 10.88 10.32
C SER A 192 13.12 9.51 10.85
N TYR A 193 14.06 8.83 10.18
CA TYR A 193 14.65 7.58 10.68
C TYR A 193 15.40 7.78 12.01
N ALA A 194 16.06 8.92 12.20
CA ALA A 194 16.71 9.27 13.47
C ALA A 194 15.71 9.78 14.51
N GLU A 195 14.74 10.62 14.11
CA GLU A 195 13.75 11.24 15.01
C GLU A 195 12.82 10.20 15.65
N PHE A 196 12.39 9.19 14.88
CA PHE A 196 11.42 8.16 15.31
C PHE A 196 12.02 6.76 15.38
N ALA A 197 13.34 6.66 15.59
CA ALA A 197 14.07 5.40 15.51
C ALA A 197 13.50 4.27 16.40
N THR A 198 12.94 4.63 17.57
CA THR A 198 12.40 3.67 18.54
C THR A 198 11.17 4.20 19.27
N GLY A 199 10.18 3.34 19.52
CA GLY A 199 9.07 3.62 20.45
C GLY A 199 7.87 4.36 19.85
N PHE A 200 7.77 4.34 18.52
CA PHE A 200 6.68 4.96 17.75
C PHE A 200 5.88 3.93 16.92
N GLY A 201 5.95 2.64 17.27
CA GLY A 201 5.43 1.55 16.44
C GLY A 201 6.55 0.97 15.58
N LEU A 202 6.55 1.25 14.28
CA LEU A 202 7.62 0.80 13.39
C LEU A 202 8.98 1.39 13.79
N ASP A 203 9.88 0.56 14.31
CA ASP A 203 11.24 0.97 14.68
C ASP A 203 12.20 0.90 13.48
N ALA A 204 13.26 1.72 13.49
CA ALA A 204 14.31 1.70 12.46
C ALA A 204 15.00 0.33 12.35
N ARG A 205 15.18 -0.37 13.48
CA ARG A 205 15.75 -1.74 13.49
C ARG A 205 14.83 -2.77 12.83
N GLU A 206 13.51 -2.59 12.93
CA GLU A 206 12.53 -3.48 12.29
C GLU A 206 12.57 -3.27 10.78
N MET A 207 12.68 -2.02 10.33
CA MET A 207 12.91 -1.71 8.91
C MET A 207 14.21 -2.32 8.38
N ALA A 208 15.31 -2.19 9.11
CA ALA A 208 16.59 -2.82 8.74
C ALA A 208 16.46 -4.35 8.61
N TRP A 209 15.73 -4.97 9.55
CA TRP A 209 15.44 -6.39 9.48
C TRP A 209 14.58 -6.76 8.26
N PHE A 210 13.49 -6.03 7.99
CA PHE A 210 12.65 -6.25 6.81
C PHE A 210 13.44 -6.14 5.50
N ALA A 211 14.28 -5.11 5.37
CA ALA A 211 15.13 -4.95 4.19
C ALA A 211 16.13 -6.11 4.04
N ALA A 212 16.71 -6.60 5.13
CA ALA A 212 17.61 -7.75 5.12
C ALA A 212 16.90 -9.06 4.73
N GLN A 213 15.65 -9.26 5.15
CA GLN A 213 14.86 -10.43 4.72
C GLN A 213 14.47 -10.32 3.25
N TYR A 214 14.02 -9.13 2.83
CA TYR A 214 13.50 -8.92 1.49
C TYR A 214 14.61 -8.90 0.44
N ALA A 215 15.71 -8.20 0.69
CA ALA A 215 16.71 -7.88 -0.32
C ALA A 215 18.16 -8.11 0.17
N PRO A 216 18.52 -9.31 0.68
CA PRO A 216 19.80 -9.55 1.35
C PRO A 216 21.04 -9.35 0.45
N HIS A 217 20.87 -9.40 -0.88
CA HIS A 217 21.95 -9.33 -1.86
C HIS A 217 21.67 -8.33 -2.99
N ALA A 218 20.61 -7.52 -2.86
CA ALA A 218 20.26 -6.55 -3.89
C ALA A 218 21.10 -5.28 -3.75
N ASP A 219 21.27 -4.57 -4.86
CA ASP A 219 21.74 -3.18 -4.81
C ASP A 219 20.66 -2.33 -4.11
N PRO A 220 20.96 -1.66 -2.97
CA PRO A 220 20.00 -0.78 -2.32
C PRO A 220 19.57 0.40 -3.21
N ALA A 221 20.35 0.71 -4.26
CA ALA A 221 20.00 1.72 -5.24
C ALA A 221 19.09 1.25 -6.37
N ASP A 222 18.77 -0.05 -6.47
CA ASP A 222 17.84 -0.58 -7.48
C ASP A 222 16.48 0.12 -7.34
N PRO A 223 15.96 0.80 -8.38
CA PRO A 223 14.70 1.53 -8.27
C PRO A 223 13.46 0.66 -7.99
N ARG A 224 13.56 -0.67 -8.17
CA ARG A 224 12.51 -1.62 -7.78
C ARG A 224 12.48 -1.89 -6.27
N LEU A 225 13.53 -1.50 -5.55
CA LEU A 225 13.65 -1.57 -4.11
C LEU A 225 13.52 -0.17 -3.49
N SER A 226 14.17 0.81 -4.11
CA SER A 226 14.19 2.22 -3.69
C SER A 226 13.65 3.14 -4.80
N PRO A 227 12.32 3.22 -5.02
CA PRO A 227 11.72 4.09 -6.04
C PRO A 227 12.13 5.56 -5.94
N LEU A 228 12.53 6.05 -4.75
CA LEU A 228 13.07 7.40 -4.57
C LEU A 228 14.36 7.64 -5.37
N ARG A 229 15.02 6.58 -5.86
CA ARG A 229 16.26 6.62 -6.66
C ARG A 229 16.02 6.49 -8.16
N LEU A 230 14.75 6.49 -8.61
CA LEU A 230 14.43 6.52 -10.04
C LEU A 230 15.15 7.69 -10.74
N PRO A 231 15.83 7.48 -11.89
CA PRO A 231 16.48 8.56 -12.62
C PRO A 231 15.50 9.65 -13.07
N SER A 232 14.29 9.26 -13.49
CA SER A 232 13.22 10.19 -13.86
C SER A 232 11.86 9.70 -13.36
N VAL A 233 11.10 10.64 -12.81
CA VAL A 233 9.70 10.46 -12.38
C VAL A 233 8.71 11.15 -13.33
N GLU A 234 9.20 11.73 -14.43
CA GLU A 234 8.35 12.33 -15.47
C GLU A 234 7.42 11.27 -16.08
N GLY A 235 6.20 11.67 -16.41
CA GLY A 235 5.20 10.79 -17.00
C GLY A 235 4.65 9.70 -16.07
N LEU A 236 5.02 9.68 -14.78
CA LEU A 236 4.34 8.85 -13.80
C LEU A 236 2.89 9.33 -13.61
N PRO A 237 1.96 8.43 -13.21
CA PRO A 237 0.56 8.80 -13.04
C PRO A 237 0.38 9.82 -11.89
N PRO A 238 -0.73 10.59 -11.91
CA PRO A 238 -1.14 11.41 -10.78
C PRO A 238 -1.04 10.65 -9.46
N ALA A 239 -0.63 11.34 -8.39
CA ALA A 239 -0.29 10.70 -7.14
C ALA A 239 -1.01 11.30 -5.93
N THR A 240 -1.42 10.43 -5.01
CA THR A 240 -1.80 10.81 -3.66
C THR A 240 -0.89 10.11 -2.68
N ILE A 241 -0.19 10.87 -1.84
CA ILE A 241 0.73 10.33 -0.84
C ILE A 241 0.22 10.69 0.55
N VAL A 242 -0.03 9.68 1.38
CA VAL A 242 -0.39 9.86 2.78
C VAL A 242 0.84 9.53 3.62
N THR A 243 1.26 10.41 4.53
CA THR A 243 2.35 10.12 5.49
C THR A 243 1.83 10.16 6.92
N ALA A 244 2.37 9.30 7.78
CA ALA A 244 2.20 9.40 9.22
C ALA A 244 3.28 10.34 9.77
N GLY A 245 2.91 11.26 10.65
CA GLY A 245 3.86 12.30 11.07
C GLY A 245 4.88 11.85 12.12
N CYS A 246 4.61 10.76 12.84
CA CYS A 246 5.55 10.08 13.76
C CYS A 246 5.94 8.72 13.19
N ASP A 247 6.68 8.71 12.08
CA ASP A 247 7.02 7.51 11.31
C ASP A 247 8.42 7.65 10.71
N VAL A 248 9.23 6.59 10.77
CA VAL A 248 10.56 6.55 10.15
C VAL A 248 10.50 6.79 8.64
N LEU A 249 9.41 6.39 7.98
CA LEU A 249 9.21 6.53 6.53
C LEU A 249 8.63 7.89 6.10
N ARG A 250 8.38 8.81 7.04
CA ARG A 250 7.74 10.10 6.76
C ARG A 250 8.48 10.89 5.68
N ASP A 251 9.78 11.10 5.87
CA ASP A 251 10.53 12.03 5.04
C ASP A 251 10.74 11.49 3.61
N GLU A 252 10.87 10.18 3.42
CA GLU A 252 11.02 9.59 2.08
C GLU A 252 9.73 9.68 1.26
N GLY A 253 8.56 9.47 1.88
CA GLY A 253 7.26 9.70 1.25
C GLY A 253 7.10 11.14 0.76
N GLU A 254 7.47 12.11 1.59
CA GLU A 254 7.38 13.53 1.26
C GLU A 254 8.41 13.99 0.23
N ARG A 255 9.64 13.47 0.30
CA ARG A 255 10.67 13.69 -0.72
C ARG A 255 10.21 13.17 -2.07
N TYR A 256 9.58 11.99 -2.14
CA TYR A 256 9.06 11.47 -3.39
C TYR A 256 7.94 12.35 -3.96
N GLY A 257 7.03 12.82 -3.11
CA GLY A 257 6.01 13.80 -3.51
C GLY A 257 6.61 15.10 -4.06
N ALA A 258 7.64 15.63 -3.40
CA ALA A 258 8.36 16.81 -3.91
C ALA A 258 9.03 16.56 -5.27
N ARG A 259 9.62 15.37 -5.48
CA ARG A 259 10.20 14.99 -6.78
C ARG A 259 9.14 14.91 -7.88
N LEU A 260 7.98 14.30 -7.60
CA LEU A 260 6.85 14.24 -8.54
C LEU A 260 6.37 15.64 -8.93
N ALA A 261 6.17 16.52 -7.95
CA ALA A 261 5.73 17.90 -8.19
C ALA A 261 6.76 18.68 -9.03
N ALA A 262 8.04 18.54 -8.74
CA ALA A 262 9.12 19.19 -9.50
C ALA A 262 9.20 18.72 -10.96
N ALA A 263 8.81 17.47 -11.24
CA ALA A 263 8.72 16.90 -12.58
C ALA A 263 7.38 17.20 -13.28
N GLY A 264 6.49 18.01 -12.67
CA GLY A 264 5.19 18.35 -13.24
C GLY A 264 4.12 17.27 -13.13
N VAL A 265 4.35 16.20 -12.36
CA VAL A 265 3.33 15.18 -12.09
C VAL A 265 2.34 15.74 -11.07
N PRO A 266 1.02 15.72 -11.33
CA PRO A 266 0.01 16.11 -10.35
C PRO A 266 0.14 15.26 -9.09
N VAL A 267 0.39 15.88 -7.94
CA VAL A 267 0.57 15.16 -6.68
C VAL A 267 -0.02 15.93 -5.51
N GLU A 268 -0.70 15.19 -4.63
CA GLU A 268 -1.14 15.71 -3.33
C GLU A 268 -0.51 14.87 -2.22
N VAL A 269 0.28 15.53 -1.37
CA VAL A 269 0.89 14.91 -0.20
C VAL A 269 0.15 15.40 1.05
N ARG A 270 -0.32 14.46 1.88
CA ARG A 270 -0.98 14.78 3.14
C ARG A 270 -0.36 14.02 4.30
N ARG A 271 0.29 14.78 5.17
CA ARG A 271 0.75 14.31 6.48
C ARG A 271 -0.43 14.26 7.46
N PHE A 272 -0.52 13.16 8.22
CA PHE A 272 -1.40 13.03 9.37
C PHE A 272 -0.58 13.24 10.64
N ASP A 273 -0.67 14.45 11.20
CA ASP A 273 0.10 14.84 12.38
C ASP A 273 -0.25 13.96 13.59
N GLY A 274 0.78 13.61 14.35
CA GLY A 274 0.70 12.72 15.52
C GLY A 274 0.33 11.26 15.23
N ALA A 275 0.04 10.89 13.97
CA ALA A 275 -0.21 9.50 13.59
C ALA A 275 1.11 8.70 13.53
N VAL A 276 1.00 7.41 13.81
CA VAL A 276 2.11 6.43 13.72
C VAL A 276 1.98 5.58 12.46
N HIS A 277 3.03 4.83 12.13
CA HIS A 277 2.99 3.85 11.05
C HIS A 277 1.80 2.88 11.23
N SER A 278 1.32 2.29 10.13
CA SER A 278 0.21 1.33 10.12
C SER A 278 -1.19 1.86 10.50
N PHE A 279 -1.35 3.15 10.88
CA PHE A 279 -2.64 3.69 11.34
C PHE A 279 -3.78 3.47 10.33
N PHE A 280 -3.50 3.61 9.03
CA PHE A 280 -4.47 3.47 7.94
C PHE A 280 -5.15 2.09 7.92
N GLY A 281 -4.43 1.04 8.31
CA GLY A 281 -4.95 -0.32 8.39
C GLY A 281 -5.85 -0.60 9.59
N LEU A 282 -5.96 0.33 10.55
CA LEU A 282 -6.53 0.09 11.88
C LEU A 282 -7.62 1.10 12.28
N PRO A 283 -8.73 1.21 11.51
CA PRO A 283 -9.80 2.17 11.79
C PRO A 283 -10.55 1.90 13.09
N GLY A 284 -10.45 0.69 13.67
CA GLY A 284 -10.97 0.41 15.01
C GLY A 284 -10.13 0.98 16.15
N LEU A 285 -8.97 1.58 15.85
CA LEU A 285 -8.08 2.24 16.82
C LEU A 285 -7.85 3.72 16.49
N PHE A 286 -7.91 4.10 15.21
CA PHE A 286 -7.53 5.44 14.75
C PHE A 286 -8.65 6.09 13.91
N ASP A 287 -9.18 7.21 14.37
CA ASP A 287 -10.13 8.03 13.61
C ASP A 287 -9.46 8.59 12.34
N GLN A 288 -8.17 8.92 12.47
CA GLN A 288 -7.33 9.37 11.36
C GLN A 288 -7.29 8.34 10.22
N ALA A 289 -7.45 7.04 10.48
CA ALA A 289 -7.52 6.02 9.43
C ALA A 289 -8.73 6.24 8.52
N GLY A 290 -9.91 6.50 9.11
CA GLY A 290 -11.12 6.81 8.36
C GLY A 290 -10.98 8.09 7.54
N GLN A 291 -10.33 9.11 8.10
CA GLN A 291 -10.03 10.37 7.41
C GLN A 291 -9.08 10.17 6.22
N ALA A 292 -8.01 9.38 6.40
CA ALA A 292 -7.05 9.05 5.34
C ALA A 292 -7.71 8.24 4.22
N ARG A 293 -8.51 7.22 4.55
CA ARG A 293 -9.26 6.42 3.57
C ARG A 293 -10.27 7.24 2.80
N ALA A 294 -11.00 8.14 3.47
CA ALA A 294 -11.93 9.05 2.80
C ALA A 294 -11.20 10.03 1.88
N PHE A 295 -10.04 10.54 2.29
CA PHE A 295 -9.20 11.41 1.46
C PHE A 295 -8.71 10.69 0.20
N LEU A 296 -8.11 9.51 0.35
CA LEU A 296 -7.63 8.70 -0.78
C LEU A 296 -8.75 8.32 -1.73
N ALA A 297 -9.91 7.88 -1.20
CA ALA A 297 -11.05 7.52 -2.03
C ALA A 297 -11.56 8.68 -2.88
N ARG A 298 -11.62 9.91 -2.33
CA ARG A 298 -12.01 11.09 -3.13
C ARG A 298 -11.04 11.36 -4.28
N ARG A 299 -9.74 11.26 -4.02
CA ARG A 299 -8.71 11.46 -5.06
C ARG A 299 -8.80 10.40 -6.14
N LEU A 300 -8.87 9.13 -5.73
CA LEU A 300 -9.03 7.99 -6.65
C LEU A 300 -10.29 8.12 -7.50
N ARG A 301 -11.44 8.51 -6.91
CA ARG A 301 -12.68 8.67 -7.65
C ARG A 301 -12.62 9.78 -8.70
N ALA A 302 -12.01 10.91 -8.36
CA ALA A 302 -11.83 12.01 -9.30
C ALA A 302 -10.98 11.55 -10.51
N ASP A 303 -9.85 10.91 -10.25
CA ASP A 303 -8.89 10.52 -11.29
C ASP A 303 -9.34 9.25 -12.06
N LEU A 304 -10.25 8.44 -11.49
CA LEU A 304 -10.94 7.32 -12.16
C LEU A 304 -12.26 7.72 -12.85
N GLY A 305 -12.65 8.99 -12.84
CA GLY A 305 -13.87 9.47 -13.51
C GLY A 305 -15.20 9.09 -12.84
N LEU A 306 -15.16 8.57 -11.60
CA LEU A 306 -16.33 8.06 -10.88
C LEU A 306 -17.22 9.16 -10.27
N ASP A 307 -16.73 10.39 -10.17
CA ASP A 307 -17.53 11.52 -9.67
C ASP A 307 -18.45 12.13 -10.75
N ALA A 308 -18.20 11.84 -12.03
CA ALA A 308 -19.04 12.27 -13.14
C ALA A 308 -20.27 11.35 -13.30
N SER A 309 -20.10 10.03 -13.10
CA SER A 309 -21.17 9.04 -13.24
C SER A 309 -22.29 9.19 -12.20
N ASP A 310 -21.97 9.63 -10.98
CA ASP A 310 -22.98 9.82 -9.93
C ASP A 310 -23.93 11.00 -10.23
N ARG A 311 -23.48 11.96 -11.06
CA ARG A 311 -24.28 13.14 -11.46
C ARG A 311 -25.25 12.84 -12.60
N GLU A 312 -24.95 11.85 -13.44
CA GLU A 312 -25.84 11.43 -14.53
C GLU A 312 -26.94 10.46 -14.06
N ALA A 313 -26.75 9.84 -12.89
CA ALA A 313 -27.70 8.91 -12.28
C ALA A 313 -28.67 9.54 -11.25
N SER A 314 -28.55 10.85 -10.97
CA SER A 314 -29.41 11.62 -10.05
C SER A 314 -30.38 12.52 -10.80
#